data_AF-F2ICC9-F1
#
_entry.id   AF-F2ICC9-F1
#
_cell.length_a   1.000
_cell.length_b   1.000
_cell.length_c   1.000
_cell.angle_alpha   90.00
_cell.angle_beta   90.00
_cell.angle_gamma   90.00
#
_symmetry.space_group_name_H-M   'P 1'
#
loop_
_entity.id
_entity.type
_entity.pdbx_description
1 polymer ?
#
loop_
_entity_poly.entity_id
_entity_poly.type
_entity_poly.pdbx_seq_one_letter_code
_entity_poly.pdbx_strand_id
1 'polypeptide(L)'
;MRKFIPWIVLFAILLSVVPALLIYQQLVSAKVVGVILILIVTVALRIWLRNALKKKLSNDGVKFNVNHRYYLNEISPIYRLMSKSEKKILEKRMGKLIADLQFDDTTRDQLNVDDMLSYALLQILTVYNESYKSLKGKMIVFDQTNNSGELKISDGKFILINPTLLQNTLKNTSTIESLLVSKQPIIEQLKALYYNN
;
A
#
# COMPACT_ATOMS: atom_id res chain seq x y z
N MET A 1 -17.69 -11.24 8.46
CA MET A 1 -19.13 -11.15 8.79
C MET A 1 -19.39 -11.32 10.28
N ARG A 2 -18.82 -12.33 10.99
CA ARG A 2 -19.06 -12.56 12.43
C ARG A 2 -18.86 -11.33 13.36
N LYS A 3 -17.92 -10.43 13.06
CA LYS A 3 -17.68 -9.20 13.86
C LYS A 3 -18.74 -8.10 13.67
N PHE A 4 -19.60 -8.21 12.66
CA PHE A 4 -20.61 -7.20 12.32
C PHE A 4 -22.01 -7.54 12.84
N ILE A 5 -22.26 -8.82 13.12
CA ILE A 5 -23.55 -9.33 13.61
C ILE A 5 -24.01 -8.62 14.89
N PRO A 6 -23.17 -8.39 15.92
CA PRO A 6 -23.62 -7.73 17.15
C PRO A 6 -24.14 -6.31 16.92
N TRP A 7 -23.50 -5.57 16.00
CA TRP A 7 -23.90 -4.22 15.63
C TRP A 7 -25.22 -4.20 14.86
N ILE A 8 -25.42 -5.15 13.94
CA ILE A 8 -26.67 -5.27 13.17
C ILE A 8 -27.84 -5.60 14.10
N VAL A 9 -27.65 -6.52 15.04
CA VAL A 9 -28.67 -6.87 16.04
C VAL A 9 -29.00 -5.66 16.92
N LEU A 10 -27.99 -4.92 17.40
CA LEU A 10 -28.19 -3.70 18.17
C LEU A 10 -29.01 -2.66 17.40
N PHE A 11 -28.71 -2.44 16.12
CA PHE A 11 -29.46 -1.51 15.28
C PHE A 11 -30.90 -1.97 15.06
N ALA A 12 -31.14 -3.25 14.81
CA ALA A 12 -32.47 -3.79 14.62
C ALA A 12 -33.35 -3.60 15.88
N ILE A 13 -32.78 -3.81 17.06
CA ILE A 13 -33.46 -3.57 18.33
C ILE A 13 -33.80 -2.09 18.50
N LEU A 14 -32.82 -1.18 18.35
CA LEU A 14 -33.08 0.26 18.47
C LEU A 14 -34.11 0.76 17.45
N LEU A 15 -34.06 0.26 16.20
CA LEU A 15 -35.04 0.63 15.17
C LEU A 15 -36.45 0.17 15.52
N SER A 16 -36.60 -0.96 16.21
CA SER A 16 -37.89 -1.50 16.64
C SER A 16 -38.44 -0.78 17.88
N VAL A 17 -37.56 -0.27 18.73
CA VAL A 17 -37.92 0.48 19.94
C VAL A 17 -38.52 1.85 19.61
N VAL A 18 -38.08 2.51 18.54
CA VAL A 18 -38.64 3.81 18.13
C VAL A 18 -40.15 3.77 17.82
N PRO A 19 -40.66 2.90 16.93
CA PRO A 19 -42.10 2.79 16.68
C PRO A 19 -42.87 2.30 17.90
N ALA A 20 -42.28 1.41 18.73
CA ALA A 20 -42.90 1.00 19.99
C ALA A 20 -43.12 2.21 20.93
N LEU A 21 -42.11 3.07 21.11
CA LEU A 21 -42.22 4.30 21.92
C LEU A 21 -43.26 5.29 21.36
N LEU A 22 -43.42 5.35 20.03
CA LEU A 22 -44.45 6.18 19.40
C LEU A 22 -45.86 5.65 19.67
N ILE A 23 -46.07 4.32 19.68
CA ILE A 23 -47.35 3.69 20.02
C ILE A 23 -47.76 4.02 21.46
N TYR A 24 -46.80 4.02 22.40
CA TYR A 24 -47.03 4.42 23.79
C TYR A 24 -47.05 5.95 24.02
N GLN A 25 -47.13 6.75 22.94
CA GLN A 25 -47.20 8.22 22.97
C GLN A 25 -45.99 8.92 23.65
N GLN A 26 -44.87 8.23 23.82
CA GLN A 26 -43.65 8.75 24.44
C GLN A 26 -42.77 9.49 23.42
N LEU A 27 -43.25 10.65 22.95
CA LEU A 27 -42.62 11.44 21.88
C LEU A 27 -41.20 11.92 22.22
N VAL A 28 -40.96 12.37 23.45
CA VAL A 28 -39.65 12.89 23.87
C VAL A 28 -38.62 11.76 23.89
N SER A 29 -38.97 10.62 24.50
CA SER A 29 -38.13 9.44 24.57
C SER A 29 -37.79 8.89 23.18
N ALA A 30 -38.77 8.84 22.26
CA ALA A 30 -38.56 8.41 20.88
C ALA A 30 -37.54 9.30 20.14
N LYS A 31 -37.61 10.62 20.33
CA LYS A 31 -36.65 11.56 19.74
C LYS A 31 -35.23 11.33 20.27
N VAL A 32 -35.08 11.16 21.59
CA VAL A 32 -33.76 10.90 22.20
C VAL A 32 -33.16 9.60 21.69
N VAL A 33 -33.95 8.52 21.63
CA VAL A 33 -33.51 7.22 21.10
C VAL A 33 -33.12 7.32 19.62
N GLY A 34 -33.87 8.09 18.83
CA GLY A 34 -33.54 8.35 17.43
C GLY A 34 -32.20 9.07 17.25
N VAL A 35 -31.90 10.08 18.07
CA VAL A 35 -30.60 10.78 18.03
C VAL A 35 -29.46 9.85 18.42
N ILE A 36 -29.65 9.04 19.47
CA ILE A 36 -28.67 8.04 19.91
C ILE A 36 -28.38 7.04 18.80
N LEU A 37 -29.43 6.55 18.10
CA LEU A 37 -29.28 5.66 16.96
C LEU A 37 -28.36 6.27 15.89
N ILE A 38 -28.60 7.53 15.50
CA ILE A 38 -27.80 8.20 14.46
C ILE A 38 -26.33 8.29 14.87
N LEU A 39 -26.04 8.63 16.12
CA LEU A 39 -24.66 8.70 16.64
C LEU A 39 -23.97 7.34 16.58
N ILE A 40 -24.62 6.29 17.08
CA ILE A 40 -24.06 4.93 17.10
C ILE A 40 -23.84 4.41 15.67
N VAL A 41 -24.80 4.63 14.76
CA VAL A 41 -24.68 4.26 13.34
C VAL A 41 -23.47 4.97 12.72
N THR A 42 -23.31 6.27 12.94
CA THR A 42 -22.20 7.06 12.40
C THR A 42 -20.84 6.52 12.85
N VAL A 43 -20.70 6.21 14.15
CA VAL A 43 -19.47 5.64 14.72
C VAL A 43 -19.19 4.25 14.13
N ALA A 44 -20.20 3.39 14.07
CA ALA A 44 -20.08 2.06 13.50
C ALA A 44 -19.64 2.12 12.03
N LEU A 45 -20.27 3.00 11.24
CA LEU A 45 -19.93 3.20 9.84
C LEU A 45 -18.47 3.61 9.69
N ARG A 46 -17.98 4.53 10.53
CA ARG A 46 -16.58 4.99 10.50
C ARG A 46 -15.60 3.85 10.81
N ILE A 47 -15.92 3.01 11.79
CA ILE A 47 -15.12 1.81 12.11
C ILE A 47 -15.14 0.81 10.96
N TRP A 48 -16.30 0.59 10.36
CA TRP A 48 -16.47 -0.34 9.24
C TRP A 48 -15.72 0.14 8.01
N LEU A 49 -15.79 1.43 7.68
CA LEU A 49 -15.05 2.04 6.58
C LEU A 49 -13.54 1.86 6.78
N ARG A 50 -13.01 2.16 7.97
CA ARG A 50 -11.59 1.95 8.30
C ARG A 50 -11.18 0.48 8.15
N ASN A 51 -12.01 -0.46 8.59
CA ASN A 51 -11.72 -1.89 8.49
C ASN A 51 -11.82 -2.40 7.04
N ALA A 52 -12.79 -1.91 6.27
CA ALA A 52 -12.94 -2.23 4.85
C ALA A 52 -11.74 -1.71 4.05
N LEU A 53 -11.31 -0.47 4.31
CA LEU A 53 -10.09 0.09 3.72
C LEU A 53 -8.87 -0.77 4.08
N LYS A 54 -8.66 -1.10 5.36
CA LYS A 54 -7.57 -2.01 5.80
C LYS A 54 -7.61 -3.39 5.14
N LYS A 55 -8.80 -3.91 4.83
CA LYS A 55 -8.97 -5.22 4.21
C LYS A 55 -8.79 -5.18 2.69
N LYS A 56 -9.26 -4.14 2.02
CA LYS A 56 -8.97 -3.85 0.60
C LYS A 56 -7.46 -3.72 0.39
N LEU A 57 -6.79 -2.96 1.28
CA LEU A 57 -5.33 -2.86 1.37
C LEU A 57 -4.62 -4.21 1.60
N SER A 58 -5.32 -5.24 2.07
CA SER A 58 -4.76 -6.57 2.32
C SER A 58 -5.08 -7.60 1.24
N ASN A 59 -6.03 -7.32 0.35
CA ASN A 59 -6.51 -8.25 -0.68
C ASN A 59 -6.15 -7.82 -2.10
N ASP A 60 -5.87 -6.54 -2.35
CA ASP A 60 -5.47 -6.03 -3.67
C ASP A 60 -3.98 -6.26 -3.99
N GLY A 61 -3.15 -6.68 -3.02
CA GLY A 61 -1.71 -6.83 -3.24
C GLY A 61 -1.32 -8.16 -3.88
N VAL A 62 -0.33 -8.13 -4.77
CA VAL A 62 0.31 -9.33 -5.32
C VAL A 62 0.91 -10.16 -4.18
N LYS A 63 0.62 -11.47 -4.17
CA LYS A 63 1.16 -12.41 -3.18
C LYS A 63 2.54 -12.90 -3.59
N PHE A 64 3.49 -12.87 -2.67
CA PHE A 64 4.85 -13.33 -2.90
C PHE A 64 4.94 -14.85 -2.74
N ASN A 65 5.51 -15.52 -3.74
CA ASN A 65 5.82 -16.95 -3.70
C ASN A 65 7.23 -17.18 -3.10
N VAL A 66 7.64 -18.45 -3.04
CA VAL A 66 8.97 -18.83 -2.50
C VAL A 66 10.11 -18.25 -3.35
N ASN A 67 9.97 -18.26 -4.67
CA ASN A 67 10.99 -17.76 -5.60
C ASN A 67 11.22 -16.25 -5.44
N HIS A 68 10.14 -15.46 -5.31
CA HIS A 68 10.26 -14.02 -5.08
C HIS A 68 10.99 -13.73 -3.76
N ARG A 69 10.70 -14.49 -2.71
CA ARG A 69 11.39 -14.34 -1.42
C ARG A 69 12.86 -14.74 -1.50
N TYR A 70 13.17 -15.77 -2.28
CA TYR A 70 14.55 -16.19 -2.53
C TYR A 70 15.32 -15.06 -3.22
N TYR A 71 14.77 -14.53 -4.32
CA TYR A 71 15.34 -13.40 -5.06
C TYR A 71 15.57 -12.17 -4.15
N LEU A 72 14.58 -11.78 -3.34
CA LEU A 72 14.72 -10.64 -2.43
C LEU A 72 15.81 -10.83 -1.36
N ASN A 73 16.02 -12.06 -0.88
CA ASN A 73 17.11 -12.36 0.05
C ASN A 73 18.50 -12.34 -0.63
N GLU A 74 18.56 -12.61 -1.93
CA GLU A 74 19.80 -12.57 -2.70
C GLU A 74 20.19 -11.13 -3.07
N ILE A 75 19.21 -10.33 -3.50
CA ILE A 75 19.46 -8.99 -4.05
C ILE A 75 19.68 -7.92 -2.97
N SER A 76 19.14 -8.09 -1.76
CA SER A 76 19.18 -7.06 -0.72
C SER A 76 19.65 -7.60 0.64
N PRO A 77 20.82 -7.16 1.13
CA PRO A 77 21.28 -7.45 2.48
C PRO A 77 20.31 -6.95 3.55
N ILE A 78 19.69 -5.78 3.32
CA ILE A 78 18.68 -5.20 4.21
C ILE A 78 17.52 -6.18 4.38
N TYR A 79 16.95 -6.66 3.27
CA TYR A 79 15.86 -7.62 3.32
C TYR A 79 16.29 -8.88 4.07
N ARG A 80 17.47 -9.43 3.76
CA ARG A 80 17.98 -10.63 4.41
C ARG A 80 18.01 -10.52 5.94
N LEU A 81 18.47 -9.39 6.47
CA LEU A 81 18.65 -9.12 7.90
C LEU A 81 17.34 -8.81 8.66
N MET A 82 16.24 -8.50 7.96
CA MET A 82 14.95 -8.20 8.60
C MET A 82 14.33 -9.40 9.32
N SER A 83 13.60 -9.11 10.39
CA SER A 83 12.78 -10.10 11.10
C SER A 83 11.59 -10.58 10.25
N LYS A 84 11.01 -11.74 10.60
CA LYS A 84 9.85 -12.30 9.88
C LYS A 84 8.64 -11.35 9.87
N SER A 85 8.41 -10.60 10.95
CA SER A 85 7.34 -9.61 11.05
C SER A 85 7.57 -8.42 10.12
N GLU A 86 8.78 -7.90 10.07
CA GLU A 86 9.16 -6.77 9.20
C GLU A 86 9.09 -7.18 7.73
N LYS A 87 9.64 -8.34 7.36
CA LYS A 87 9.52 -8.91 6.00
C LYS A 87 8.07 -8.97 5.55
N LYS A 88 7.17 -9.44 6.42
CA LYS A 88 5.73 -9.53 6.11
C LYS A 88 5.09 -8.15 5.87
N ILE A 89 5.49 -7.13 6.62
CA ILE A 89 5.00 -5.75 6.42
C ILE A 89 5.53 -5.21 5.09
N LEU A 90 6.81 -5.43 4.81
CA LEU A 90 7.48 -4.98 3.59
C LEU A 90 6.87 -5.65 2.34
N GLU A 91 6.79 -6.99 2.32
CA GLU A 91 6.14 -7.77 1.25
C GLU A 91 4.72 -7.25 0.99
N LYS A 92 3.96 -6.97 2.05
CA LYS A 92 2.60 -6.45 1.90
C LYS A 92 2.57 -5.07 1.22
N ARG A 93 3.49 -4.17 1.57
CA ARG A 93 3.60 -2.84 0.95
C ARG A 93 4.06 -2.95 -0.50
N MET A 94 5.05 -3.79 -0.78
CA MET A 94 5.54 -4.06 -2.13
C MET A 94 4.46 -4.67 -3.02
N GLY A 95 3.74 -5.68 -2.54
CA GLY A 95 2.67 -6.33 -3.31
C GLY A 95 1.54 -5.37 -3.66
N LYS A 96 1.25 -4.41 -2.78
CA LYS A 96 0.30 -3.33 -3.08
C LYS A 96 0.85 -2.35 -4.11
N LEU A 97 2.12 -1.97 -3.99
CA LEU A 97 2.77 -1.09 -4.95
C LEU A 97 2.74 -1.68 -6.36
N ILE A 98 3.06 -2.97 -6.48
CA ILE A 98 3.02 -3.69 -7.75
C ILE A 98 1.60 -3.72 -8.33
N ALA A 99 0.58 -3.89 -7.50
CA ALA A 99 -0.81 -3.90 -7.95
C ALA A 99 -1.34 -2.51 -8.34
N ASP A 100 -0.79 -1.44 -7.77
CA ASP A 100 -1.18 -0.05 -8.07
C ASP A 100 -0.52 0.46 -9.37
N LEU A 101 0.63 -0.09 -9.76
CA LEU A 101 1.46 0.36 -10.89
C LEU A 101 1.26 -0.48 -12.15
N GLN A 102 1.49 0.15 -13.30
CA GLN A 102 1.68 -0.55 -14.58
C GLN A 102 3.18 -0.65 -14.86
N PHE A 103 3.59 -1.77 -15.44
CA PHE A 103 5.00 -2.03 -15.77
C PHE A 103 5.12 -2.43 -17.24
N ASP A 104 6.18 -1.95 -17.87
CA ASP A 104 6.54 -2.24 -19.25
C ASP A 104 8.06 -2.27 -19.41
N ASP A 105 8.56 -2.90 -20.46
CA ASP A 105 9.99 -2.97 -20.77
C ASP A 105 10.19 -2.56 -22.24
N THR A 106 10.95 -1.49 -22.46
CA THR A 106 11.25 -0.99 -23.82
C THR A 106 12.32 -1.82 -24.54
N THR A 107 13.06 -2.63 -23.79
CA THR A 107 14.22 -3.37 -24.28
C THR A 107 13.95 -4.85 -24.47
N ARG A 108 12.87 -5.39 -23.88
CA ARG A 108 12.50 -6.80 -23.97
C ARG A 108 11.03 -6.96 -24.31
N ASP A 109 10.73 -7.98 -25.12
CA ASP A 109 9.35 -8.34 -25.50
C ASP A 109 8.50 -8.84 -24.32
N GLN A 110 9.14 -9.19 -23.19
CA GLN A 110 8.48 -9.64 -21.98
C GLN A 110 9.05 -8.97 -20.74
N LEU A 111 8.15 -8.56 -19.86
CA LEU A 111 8.48 -7.93 -18.59
C LEU A 111 9.14 -8.94 -17.63
N ASN A 112 10.33 -8.59 -17.14
CA ASN A 112 11.02 -9.38 -16.15
C ASN A 112 10.48 -9.12 -14.73
N VAL A 113 10.04 -10.19 -14.06
CA VAL A 113 9.48 -10.14 -12.69
C VAL A 113 10.51 -9.65 -11.68
N ASP A 114 11.79 -10.00 -11.87
CA ASP A 114 12.88 -9.63 -10.97
C ASP A 114 13.14 -8.12 -10.94
N ASP A 115 12.97 -7.46 -12.08
CA ASP A 115 13.15 -6.01 -12.21
C ASP A 115 12.01 -5.24 -11.55
N MET A 116 10.79 -5.76 -11.68
CA MET A 116 9.62 -5.28 -10.94
C MET A 116 9.78 -5.44 -9.42
N LEU A 117 10.28 -6.59 -8.97
CA LEU A 117 10.56 -6.86 -7.56
C LEU A 117 11.65 -5.93 -7.01
N SER A 118 12.71 -5.70 -7.77
CA SER A 118 13.80 -4.78 -7.43
C SER A 118 13.31 -3.34 -7.29
N TYR A 119 12.53 -2.86 -8.26
CA TYR A 119 11.91 -1.54 -8.18
C TYR A 119 11.01 -1.42 -6.95
N ALA A 120 10.12 -2.39 -6.73
CA ALA A 120 9.19 -2.35 -5.62
C ALA A 120 9.91 -2.35 -4.28
N LEU A 121 11.00 -3.10 -4.15
CA LEU A 121 11.81 -3.14 -2.95
C LEU A 121 12.48 -1.78 -2.71
N LEU A 122 13.17 -1.24 -3.70
CA LEU A 122 13.89 0.03 -3.56
C LEU A 122 12.95 1.19 -3.25
N GLN A 123 11.81 1.27 -3.95
CA GLN A 123 10.82 2.32 -3.73
C GLN A 123 10.29 2.27 -2.29
N ILE A 124 9.90 1.09 -1.78
CA ILE A 124 9.36 0.97 -0.43
C ILE A 124 10.44 1.20 0.64
N LEU A 125 11.69 0.78 0.41
CA LEU A 125 12.80 1.07 1.32
C LEU A 125 13.11 2.57 1.40
N THR A 126 13.03 3.29 0.27
CA THR A 126 13.26 4.75 0.21
C THR A 126 12.26 5.53 1.06
N VAL A 127 11.06 4.98 1.26
CA VAL A 127 9.98 5.60 2.05
C VAL A 127 9.57 4.71 3.23
N TYR A 128 10.51 3.95 3.78
CA TYR A 128 10.22 2.93 4.81
C TYR A 128 9.51 3.50 6.03
N ASN A 129 9.96 4.66 6.52
CA ASN A 129 9.41 5.35 7.68
C ASN A 129 8.07 6.06 7.41
N GLU A 130 7.64 6.13 6.15
CA GLU A 130 6.42 6.80 5.75
C GLU A 130 5.22 5.84 5.72
N SER A 131 4.02 6.41 5.80
CA SER A 131 2.79 5.66 5.53
C SER A 131 2.65 5.37 4.03
N TYR A 132 2.10 4.22 3.68
CA TYR A 132 1.90 3.84 2.26
C TYR A 132 0.99 4.84 1.54
N LYS A 133 1.49 5.43 0.45
CA LYS A 133 0.75 6.23 -0.54
C LYS A 133 0.67 5.45 -1.85
N SER A 134 -0.47 5.56 -2.53
CA SER A 134 -0.68 4.89 -3.81
C SER A 134 0.01 5.65 -4.94
N LEU A 135 0.69 4.92 -5.82
CA LEU A 135 1.23 5.46 -7.07
C LEU A 135 0.34 5.14 -8.28
N LYS A 136 -0.96 4.91 -8.05
CA LYS A 136 -1.90 4.53 -9.09
C LYS A 136 -1.93 5.53 -10.25
N GLY A 137 -1.87 5.01 -11.48
CA GLY A 137 -1.88 5.82 -12.70
C GLY A 137 -0.50 6.22 -13.22
N LYS A 138 0.58 5.82 -12.53
CA LYS A 138 1.95 5.89 -13.04
C LYS A 138 2.36 4.55 -13.66
N MET A 139 3.19 4.62 -14.69
CA MET A 139 3.72 3.48 -15.43
C MET A 139 5.24 3.48 -15.33
N ILE A 140 5.81 2.35 -14.90
CA ILE A 140 7.26 2.15 -14.84
C ILE A 140 7.67 1.46 -16.13
N VAL A 141 8.60 2.09 -16.84
CA VAL A 141 9.14 1.58 -18.10
C VAL A 141 10.60 1.24 -17.86
N PHE A 142 10.97 -0.03 -17.98
CA PHE A 142 12.36 -0.43 -17.85
C PHE A 142 13.11 -0.13 -19.15
N ASP A 143 14.26 0.51 -19.02
CA ASP A 143 15.15 0.88 -20.12
C ASP A 143 16.60 0.61 -19.71
N GLN A 144 17.17 -0.47 -20.27
CA GLN A 144 18.56 -0.87 -20.02
C GLN A 144 19.57 0.06 -20.71
N THR A 145 19.15 0.88 -21.67
CA THR A 145 20.03 1.80 -22.40
C THR A 145 20.29 3.09 -21.61
N ASN A 146 19.49 3.35 -20.57
CA ASN A 146 19.63 4.53 -19.73
C ASN A 146 20.72 4.34 -18.65
N ASN A 147 21.97 4.70 -18.97
CA ASN A 147 23.09 4.64 -18.04
C ASN A 147 23.23 5.87 -17.13
N SER A 148 22.36 6.87 -17.26
CA SER A 148 22.50 8.15 -16.55
C SER A 148 22.11 8.10 -15.07
N GLY A 149 21.37 7.07 -14.64
CA GLY A 149 20.86 6.96 -13.27
C GLY A 149 19.72 7.94 -12.94
N GLU A 150 19.26 8.71 -13.93
CA GLU A 150 18.13 9.63 -13.81
C GLU A 150 16.83 8.99 -14.32
N LEU A 151 15.76 9.16 -13.54
CA LEU A 151 14.39 8.90 -13.92
C LEU A 151 13.99 9.90 -15.00
N LYS A 152 13.93 9.46 -16.26
CA LYS A 152 13.31 10.28 -17.31
C LYS A 152 11.80 10.17 -17.15
N ILE A 153 11.17 11.26 -16.72
CA ILE A 153 9.71 11.37 -16.63
C ILE A 153 9.21 11.79 -18.01
N SER A 154 8.65 10.85 -18.78
CA SER A 154 7.96 11.18 -20.03
C SER A 154 6.49 11.42 -19.75
N ASP A 155 5.96 12.56 -20.20
CA ASP A 155 4.55 12.97 -20.11
C ASP A 155 3.89 12.92 -18.71
N GLY A 156 4.69 12.97 -17.63
CA GLY A 156 4.19 12.96 -16.25
C GLY A 156 3.59 11.63 -15.78
N LYS A 157 3.60 10.59 -16.64
CA LYS A 157 3.01 9.27 -16.36
C LYS A 157 4.00 8.12 -16.48
N PHE A 158 5.02 8.25 -17.33
CA PHE A 158 6.00 7.19 -17.58
C PHE A 158 7.31 7.50 -16.87
N ILE A 159 7.85 6.50 -16.19
CA ILE A 159 9.08 6.61 -15.42
C ILE A 159 10.06 5.60 -16.00
N LEU A 160 11.07 6.11 -16.71
CA LEU A 160 12.11 5.28 -17.33
C LEU A 160 13.21 4.95 -16.31
N ILE A 161 13.44 3.66 -16.07
CA ILE A 161 14.39 3.19 -15.05
C ILE A 161 15.29 2.09 -15.58
N ASN A 162 16.59 2.20 -15.31
CA ASN A 162 17.52 1.12 -15.60
C ASN A 162 17.48 0.04 -14.50
N PRO A 163 17.08 -1.20 -14.84
CA PRO A 163 16.97 -2.28 -13.85
C PRO A 163 18.32 -2.68 -13.23
N THR A 164 19.42 -2.56 -13.98
CA THR A 164 20.75 -2.93 -13.46
C THR A 164 21.23 -1.97 -12.38
N LEU A 165 20.92 -0.67 -12.51
CA LEU A 165 21.24 0.34 -11.50
C LEU A 165 20.41 0.14 -10.23
N LEU A 166 19.14 -0.27 -10.34
CA LEU A 166 18.31 -0.63 -9.19
C LEU A 166 18.92 -1.80 -8.40
N GLN A 167 19.25 -2.87 -9.11
CA GLN A 167 19.83 -4.08 -8.51
C GLN A 167 21.18 -3.81 -7.84
N ASN A 168 22.05 -3.04 -8.50
CA ASN A 168 23.35 -2.65 -7.93
C ASN A 168 23.18 -1.78 -6.68
N THR A 169 22.23 -0.86 -6.68
CA THR A 169 21.91 -0.04 -5.51
C THR A 169 21.46 -0.89 -4.32
N LEU A 170 20.59 -1.87 -4.57
CA LEU A 170 20.10 -2.79 -3.54
C LEU A 170 21.20 -3.71 -2.99
N LYS A 171 22.11 -4.20 -3.84
CA LYS A 171 23.23 -5.06 -3.43
C LYS A 171 24.25 -4.30 -2.59
N ASN A 172 24.54 -3.06 -2.96
CA ASN A 172 25.57 -2.24 -2.30
C ASN A 172 25.11 -1.59 -1.00
N THR A 173 23.80 -1.59 -0.72
CA THR A 173 23.25 -0.95 0.48
C THR A 173 22.97 -1.98 1.57
N SER A 174 23.64 -1.82 2.71
CA SER A 174 23.58 -2.78 3.82
C SER A 174 22.57 -2.41 4.91
N THR A 175 22.23 -1.12 5.07
CA THR A 175 21.30 -0.63 6.10
C THR A 175 20.27 0.35 5.54
N ILE A 176 19.10 0.45 6.19
CA ILE A 176 18.06 1.41 5.78
C ILE A 176 18.57 2.85 5.93
N GLU A 177 19.33 3.14 7.00
CA GLU A 177 19.88 4.47 7.26
C GLU A 177 20.86 4.92 6.17
N SER A 178 21.75 4.02 5.72
CA SER A 178 22.66 4.32 4.62
C SER A 178 21.91 4.56 3.30
N LEU A 179 20.79 3.86 3.09
CA LEU A 179 19.92 4.09 1.93
C LEU A 179 19.25 5.47 1.98
N LEU A 180 18.76 5.90 3.14
CA LEU A 180 18.05 7.17 3.32
C LEU A 180 18.97 8.40 3.30
N VAL A 181 20.24 8.24 3.66
CA VAL A 181 21.27 9.29 3.64
C VAL A 181 22.00 9.35 2.29
N SER A 182 21.87 8.32 1.45
CA SER A 182 22.47 8.25 0.13
C SER A 182 21.97 9.38 -0.77
N LYS A 183 22.92 10.17 -1.32
CA LYS A 183 22.66 11.21 -2.33
C LYS A 183 22.59 10.67 -3.75
N GLN A 184 22.29 9.38 -3.91
CA GLN A 184 22.14 8.82 -5.25
C GLN A 184 20.92 9.46 -5.93
N PRO A 185 21.07 9.95 -7.18
CA PRO A 185 20.02 10.68 -7.87
C PRO A 185 18.73 9.87 -7.99
N ILE A 186 18.85 8.55 -8.19
CA ILE A 186 17.71 7.64 -8.26
C ILE A 186 16.87 7.63 -6.97
N ILE A 187 17.51 7.69 -5.79
CA ILE A 187 16.82 7.64 -4.49
C ILE A 187 16.06 8.95 -4.24
N GLU A 188 16.70 10.09 -4.51
CA GLU A 188 16.06 11.40 -4.37
C GLU A 188 14.86 11.55 -5.31
N GLN A 189 14.98 11.07 -6.54
CA GLN A 189 13.90 11.14 -7.52
C GLN A 189 12.76 10.17 -7.19
N LEU A 190 13.03 8.94 -6.73
CA LEU A 190 11.99 8.01 -6.25
C LEU A 190 11.27 8.56 -5.01
N LYS A 191 11.99 9.28 -4.15
CA LYS A 191 11.43 9.97 -2.98
C LYS A 191 10.53 11.13 -3.43
N ALA A 192 10.99 11.99 -4.32
CA ALA A 192 10.19 13.08 -4.89
C ALA A 192 8.93 12.57 -5.59
N LEU A 193 9.03 11.46 -6.31
CA LEU A 193 7.92 10.81 -7.00
C LEU A 193 6.79 10.36 -6.05
N TYR A 194 7.17 9.97 -4.84
CA TYR A 194 6.26 9.54 -3.79
C TYR A 194 5.63 10.70 -3.02
N TYR A 195 6.35 11.82 -2.85
CA TYR A 195 5.82 13.01 -2.18
C TYR A 195 4.92 13.86 -3.07
N ASN A 196 5.20 13.94 -4.37
CA ASN A 196 4.40 14.68 -5.35
C ASN A 196 3.09 13.96 -5.76
N ASN A 197 2.68 12.94 -4.98
CA ASN A 197 1.44 12.16 -5.11
C ASN A 197 0.59 12.27 -3.83
#